data_AF-A0A0B5EUF0-F1
#
_entry.id   AF-A0A0B5EUF0-F1
#
_cell.length_a   1.000
_cell.length_b   1.000
_cell.length_c   1.000
_cell.angle_alpha   90.00
_cell.angle_beta   90.00
_cell.angle_gamma   90.00
#
_symmetry.space_group_name_H-M   'P 1'
#
loop_
_entity.id
_entity.type
_entity.pdbx_description
1 polymer ?
#
loop_
_entity_poly.entity_id
_entity_poly.type
_entity_poly.pdbx_seq_one_letter_code
_entity_poly.pdbx_strand_id
1 'polypeptide(L)'
;MSRLPAWLGSVGGGLTRMGERLGERRAEAERRAEQDELTSPSAAGASAAAAPVKPPKPDPVAAVPWGVRVAAEASWRLLVLAGTVWVLMRIISAIQLVVLAFVAALLITALLQPTVARLTRLGLPRGLATTLTAVLGFVIMGLVGWFVVWQVMENLDNLSAQIQDGIDELRRWLLNSPFHVTEDQINDIAKSLREAVGANTEEITSAGLEGVTVIMETLTGMLLAMFSTLFLLYDGPRIWQWTLKLVPAAARPGIAGAGPRAWQTLTAYVRGTVIVAFIDALFIGLGIYFLGVPMAVPLAVFIFLFSFIPLVGAVASGALAVVVALVTQGVFTGVMTLVVVLAVQQIEGHILQPFILGRAVRVHPLAVILSVAAGGMIAGIGGAVVAVPLVAVTNTVVGYLRSYGHESAPHTPGPHGATALEVAPVGAPVDTAPADRLTDPGANPPPGTAPGAATPGPADTPADPATGKPPPGSEPG
;
A
#
# COMPACT_ATOMS: atom_id res chain seq x y z
N MET A 1 58.55 -2.44 0.28
CA MET A 1 58.59 -2.68 1.75
C MET A 1 58.17 -1.39 2.45
N SER A 2 56.96 -1.34 3.02
CA SER A 2 56.39 -0.15 3.64
C SER A 2 56.90 0.05 5.07
N ARG A 3 57.40 1.24 5.39
CA ARG A 3 57.76 1.61 6.77
C ARG A 3 56.50 2.00 7.53
N LEU A 4 56.16 1.26 8.59
CA LEU A 4 55.08 1.65 9.50
C LEU A 4 55.50 2.89 10.31
N PRO A 5 54.58 3.83 10.59
CA PRO A 5 54.93 5.12 11.18
C PRO A 5 55.10 5.03 12.71
N ALA A 6 56.10 5.72 13.24
CA ALA A 6 56.61 5.56 14.61
C ALA A 6 55.60 5.85 15.76
N TRP A 7 54.50 6.57 15.49
CA TRP A 7 53.49 6.91 16.49
C TRP A 7 52.72 5.70 17.04
N LEU A 8 52.66 4.58 16.32
CA LEU A 8 52.05 3.33 16.81
C LEU A 8 52.83 2.70 17.97
N GLY A 9 54.16 2.89 18.02
CA GLY A 9 55.00 2.38 19.10
C GLY A 9 54.84 3.14 20.42
N SER A 10 54.65 4.46 20.36
CA SER A 10 54.51 5.29 21.58
C SER A 10 53.18 5.07 22.30
N VAL A 11 52.10 4.78 21.57
CA VAL A 11 50.79 4.43 22.15
C VAL A 11 50.86 3.09 22.88
N GLY A 12 51.49 2.07 22.28
CA GLY A 12 51.68 0.76 22.92
C GLY A 12 52.43 0.86 24.25
N GLY A 13 53.55 1.59 24.27
CA GLY A 13 54.33 1.85 25.49
C GLY A 13 53.66 2.80 26.51
N GLY A 14 52.53 3.42 26.17
CA GLY A 14 51.69 4.15 27.12
C GLY A 14 50.74 3.22 27.88
N LEU A 15 50.16 2.24 27.17
CA LEU A 15 49.18 1.31 27.73
C LEU A 15 49.80 0.33 28.73
N THR A 16 51.00 -0.20 28.47
CA THR A 16 51.72 -1.09 29.43
C THR A 16 52.03 -0.37 30.75
N ARG A 17 52.59 0.84 30.70
CA ARG A 17 52.88 1.64 31.91
C ARG A 17 51.62 2.02 32.70
N MET A 18 50.46 2.10 32.05
CA MET A 18 49.19 2.33 32.75
C MET A 18 48.65 1.04 33.38
N GLY A 19 48.87 -0.13 32.76
CA GLY A 19 48.58 -1.43 33.34
C GLY A 19 49.41 -1.72 34.59
N GLU A 20 50.72 -1.48 34.55
CA GLU A 20 51.63 -1.66 35.70
C GLU A 20 51.20 -0.83 36.91
N ARG A 21 50.93 0.48 36.72
CA ARG A 21 50.44 1.38 37.78
C ARG A 21 49.10 0.96 38.41
N LEU A 22 48.23 0.31 37.64
CA LEU A 22 46.96 -0.22 38.16
C LEU A 22 47.19 -1.53 38.94
N GLY A 23 48.15 -2.35 38.52
CA GLY A 23 48.62 -3.51 39.28
C GLY A 23 49.23 -3.12 40.63
N GLU A 24 50.15 -2.16 40.64
CA GLU A 24 50.78 -1.61 41.85
C GLU A 24 49.73 -1.07 42.83
N ARG A 25 48.80 -0.22 42.37
CA ARG A 25 47.73 0.32 43.24
C ARG A 25 46.79 -0.74 43.80
N ARG A 26 46.56 -1.83 43.06
CA ARG A 26 45.75 -2.94 43.54
C ARG A 26 46.49 -3.73 44.63
N ALA A 27 47.77 -4.03 44.41
CA ALA A 27 48.62 -4.69 45.40
C ALA A 27 48.84 -3.82 46.66
N GLU A 28 48.93 -2.49 46.52
CA GLU A 28 48.95 -1.57 47.66
C GLU A 28 47.62 -1.56 48.44
N ALA A 29 46.48 -1.63 47.75
CA ALA A 29 45.17 -1.69 48.38
C ALA A 29 44.95 -3.02 49.11
N GLU A 30 45.35 -4.15 48.51
CA GLU A 30 45.28 -5.48 49.11
C GLU A 30 46.20 -5.56 50.35
N ARG A 31 47.45 -5.07 50.28
CA ARG A 31 48.35 -4.98 51.46
C ARG A 31 47.84 -4.06 52.56
N ARG A 32 47.15 -2.97 52.22
CA ARG A 32 46.51 -2.10 53.23
C ARG A 32 45.33 -2.79 53.90
N ALA A 33 44.51 -3.55 53.15
CA ALA A 33 43.44 -4.34 53.72
C ALA A 33 43.99 -5.41 54.68
N GLU A 34 45.04 -6.14 54.28
CA GLU A 34 45.72 -7.11 55.16
C GLU A 34 46.36 -6.43 56.40
N GLN A 35 46.91 -5.22 56.26
CA GLN A 35 47.44 -4.47 57.40
C GLN A 35 46.35 -3.95 58.35
N ASP A 36 45.23 -3.45 57.84
CA ASP A 36 44.08 -3.02 58.68
C ASP A 36 43.45 -4.23 59.40
N GLU A 37 43.41 -5.40 58.75
CA GLU A 37 42.94 -6.66 59.36
C GLU A 37 43.90 -7.18 60.44
N LEU A 38 45.22 -7.08 60.22
CA LEU A 38 46.24 -7.49 61.20
C LEU A 38 46.48 -6.49 62.34
N THR A 39 46.13 -5.21 62.18
CA THR A 39 46.32 -4.17 63.21
C THR A 39 45.06 -3.86 64.03
N SER A 40 43.91 -4.39 63.64
CA SER A 40 42.66 -4.27 64.41
C SER A 40 42.70 -5.13 65.69
N PRO A 41 42.74 -4.54 66.91
CA PRO A 41 42.66 -5.32 68.13
C PRO A 41 41.26 -5.92 68.26
N SER A 42 41.16 -7.19 68.66
CA SER A 42 39.89 -7.85 68.95
C SER A 42 39.19 -7.21 70.16
N ALA A 43 38.44 -6.14 69.91
CA ALA A 43 37.64 -5.42 70.89
C ALA A 43 36.33 -6.18 71.20
N ALA A 44 36.48 -7.35 71.82
CA ALA A 44 35.35 -8.01 72.47
C ALA A 44 34.85 -7.13 73.64
N GLY A 45 33.63 -6.60 73.52
CA GLY A 45 32.94 -5.92 74.63
C GLY A 45 33.02 -4.39 74.62
N ALA A 46 32.56 -3.74 73.55
CA ALA A 46 32.08 -2.35 73.61
C ALA A 46 30.70 -2.24 72.95
N SER A 47 29.76 -1.59 73.63
CA SER A 47 28.40 -1.37 73.12
C SER A 47 28.45 -0.63 71.78
N ALA A 48 27.92 -1.25 70.72
CA ALA A 48 27.82 -0.64 69.41
C ALA A 48 26.79 0.49 69.43
N ALA A 49 27.23 1.70 69.80
CA ALA A 49 26.47 2.92 69.59
C ALA A 49 26.10 3.00 68.11
N ALA A 50 24.81 2.91 67.80
CA ALA A 50 24.33 2.80 66.44
C ALA A 50 24.82 3.99 65.59
N ALA A 51 25.72 3.74 64.65
CA ALA A 51 26.03 4.70 63.61
C ALA A 51 24.71 5.05 62.89
N PRO A 52 24.39 6.34 62.66
CA PRO A 52 23.14 6.71 62.04
C PRO A 52 23.11 6.12 60.62
N VAL A 53 22.24 5.12 60.43
CA VAL A 53 21.96 4.54 59.12
C VAL A 53 21.45 5.68 58.25
N LYS A 54 22.30 6.15 57.32
CA LYS A 54 21.87 7.13 56.32
C LYS A 54 20.66 6.52 55.62
N PRO A 55 19.50 7.20 55.59
CA PRO A 55 18.33 6.66 54.92
C PRO A 55 18.72 6.34 53.48
N PRO A 56 18.28 5.19 52.93
CA PRO A 56 18.53 4.90 51.52
C PRO A 56 18.00 6.07 50.72
N LYS A 57 18.86 6.66 49.87
CA LYS A 57 18.43 7.75 48.99
C LYS A 57 17.19 7.27 48.24
N PRO A 58 16.06 8.00 48.25
CA PRO A 58 14.87 7.60 47.52
C PRO A 58 15.26 7.25 46.09
N ASP A 59 14.80 6.10 45.60
CA ASP A 59 15.01 5.70 44.22
C ASP A 59 14.57 6.88 43.33
N PRO A 60 15.43 7.42 42.44
CA PRO A 60 15.03 8.53 41.57
C PRO A 60 13.78 8.23 40.74
N VAL A 61 13.46 6.96 40.51
CA VAL A 61 12.22 6.50 39.85
C VAL A 61 10.95 6.73 40.69
N ALA A 62 11.08 6.83 42.02
CA ALA A 62 9.99 7.11 42.96
C ALA A 62 9.77 8.62 43.20
N ALA A 63 10.75 9.47 42.90
CA ALA A 63 10.65 10.92 43.06
C ALA A 63 9.85 11.64 41.95
N VAL A 64 9.56 10.94 40.84
CA VAL A 64 8.89 11.52 39.66
C VAL A 64 7.41 11.09 39.63
N PRO A 65 6.44 12.04 39.54
CA PRO A 65 5.03 11.72 39.44
C PRO A 65 4.71 10.76 38.28
N TRP A 66 3.79 9.82 38.51
CA TRP A 66 3.45 8.76 37.54
C TRP A 66 3.10 9.30 36.14
N GLY A 67 2.34 10.39 36.06
CA GLY A 67 2.00 11.04 34.78
C GLY A 67 3.23 11.55 34.00
N VAL A 68 4.24 12.07 34.70
CA VAL A 68 5.50 12.52 34.09
C VAL A 68 6.33 11.32 33.61
N ARG A 69 6.30 10.18 34.32
CA ARG A 69 6.94 8.94 33.88
C ARG A 69 6.29 8.38 32.61
N VAL A 70 4.95 8.27 32.58
CA VAL A 70 4.21 7.79 31.40
C VAL A 70 4.44 8.74 30.21
N ALA A 71 4.41 10.06 30.44
CA ALA A 71 4.72 11.05 29.41
C ALA A 71 6.16 10.94 28.90
N ALA A 72 7.15 10.73 29.77
CA ALA A 72 8.54 10.55 29.38
C ALA A 72 8.76 9.26 28.59
N GLU A 73 8.20 8.12 29.02
CA GLU A 73 8.27 6.85 28.30
C GLU A 73 7.59 6.93 26.93
N ALA A 74 6.41 7.57 26.84
CA ALA A 74 5.72 7.82 25.59
C ALA A 74 6.53 8.76 24.69
N SER A 75 7.07 9.84 25.23
CA SER A 75 7.86 10.83 24.47
C SER A 75 9.14 10.22 23.91
N TRP A 76 9.89 9.44 24.69
CA TRP A 76 11.06 8.71 24.20
C TRP A 76 10.68 7.72 23.10
N ARG A 77 9.61 6.92 23.27
CA ARG A 77 9.14 5.98 22.23
C ARG A 77 8.72 6.71 20.95
N LEU A 78 8.06 7.87 21.07
CA LEU A 78 7.68 8.73 19.94
C LEU A 78 8.90 9.36 19.27
N LEU A 79 9.92 9.80 20.02
CA LEU A 79 11.17 10.33 19.47
C LEU A 79 11.97 9.26 18.75
N VAL A 80 12.06 8.04 19.30
CA VAL A 80 12.69 6.89 18.62
C VAL A 80 11.92 6.53 17.36
N LEU A 81 10.58 6.51 17.40
CA LEU A 81 9.75 6.24 16.22
C LEU A 81 9.92 7.34 15.16
N ALA A 82 9.88 8.62 15.54
CA ALA A 82 10.08 9.75 14.64
C ALA A 82 11.49 9.76 14.03
N GLY A 83 12.54 9.49 14.84
CA GLY A 83 13.91 9.34 14.37
C GLY A 83 14.08 8.15 13.41
N THR A 84 13.45 7.01 13.71
CA THR A 84 13.46 5.82 12.83
C THR A 84 12.78 6.14 11.50
N VAL A 85 11.62 6.81 11.53
CA VAL A 85 10.90 7.25 10.33
C VAL A 85 11.72 8.27 9.53
N TRP A 86 12.38 9.23 10.19
CA TRP A 86 13.23 10.22 9.53
C TRP A 86 14.47 9.58 8.86
N VAL A 87 15.16 8.65 9.55
CA VAL A 87 16.27 7.89 8.96
C VAL A 87 15.78 7.05 7.77
N LEU A 88 14.62 6.39 7.90
CA LEU A 88 14.06 5.59 6.82
C LEU A 88 13.67 6.45 5.60
N MET A 89 13.06 7.62 5.81
CA MET A 89 12.80 8.60 4.75
C MET A 89 14.10 9.05 4.10
N ARG A 90 15.14 9.38 4.88
CA ARG A 90 16.43 9.84 4.36
C ARG A 90 17.13 8.76 3.51
N ILE A 91 17.03 7.49 3.90
CA ILE A 91 17.50 6.35 3.11
C ILE A 91 16.66 6.21 1.83
N ILE A 92 15.33 6.22 1.92
CA ILE A 92 14.42 6.11 0.77
C ILE A 92 14.69 7.20 -0.27
N SER A 93 14.89 8.46 0.15
CA SER A 93 15.26 9.56 -0.75
C SER A 93 16.61 9.33 -1.45
N ALA A 94 17.57 8.65 -0.81
CA ALA A 94 18.86 8.32 -1.42
C ALA A 94 18.78 7.17 -2.45
N ILE A 95 17.72 6.35 -2.41
CA ILE A 95 17.46 5.26 -3.36
C ILE A 95 16.10 5.41 -4.07
N GLN A 96 15.64 6.66 -4.26
CA GLN A 96 14.28 6.99 -4.70
C GLN A 96 13.92 6.29 -6.02
N LEU A 97 14.82 6.27 -7.01
CA LEU A 97 14.63 5.60 -8.29
C LEU A 97 14.38 4.08 -8.12
N VAL A 98 15.14 3.42 -7.25
CA VAL A 98 15.01 1.98 -6.98
C VAL A 98 13.68 1.68 -6.26
N VAL A 99 13.31 2.51 -5.29
CA VAL A 99 12.04 2.37 -4.55
C VAL A 99 10.85 2.61 -5.48
N LEU A 100 10.88 3.65 -6.31
CA LEU A 100 9.82 3.96 -7.26
C LEU A 100 9.69 2.87 -8.33
N ALA A 101 10.81 2.38 -8.89
CA ALA A 101 10.81 1.26 -9.83
C ALA A 101 10.26 -0.04 -9.20
N PHE A 102 10.62 -0.33 -7.94
CA PHE A 102 10.10 -1.50 -7.22
C PHE A 102 8.60 -1.37 -6.89
N VAL A 103 8.12 -0.18 -6.51
CA VAL A 103 6.68 0.03 -6.29
C VAL A 103 5.90 -0.01 -7.61
N ALA A 104 6.42 0.59 -8.69
CA ALA A 104 5.85 0.43 -10.02
C ALA A 104 5.76 -1.06 -10.40
N ALA A 105 6.81 -1.85 -10.13
CA ALA A 105 6.78 -3.30 -10.34
C ALA A 105 5.73 -4.03 -9.49
N LEU A 106 5.50 -3.62 -8.23
CA LEU A 106 4.40 -4.15 -7.41
C LEU A 106 3.03 -3.85 -8.02
N LEU A 107 2.81 -2.63 -8.51
CA LEU A 107 1.56 -2.23 -9.16
C LEU A 107 1.34 -3.00 -10.48
N ILE A 108 2.37 -3.10 -11.33
CA ILE A 108 2.33 -3.87 -12.58
C ILE A 108 2.09 -5.36 -12.28
N THR A 109 2.78 -5.92 -11.28
CA THR A 109 2.56 -7.31 -10.86
C THR A 109 1.13 -7.51 -10.38
N ALA A 110 0.57 -6.59 -9.59
CA ALA A 110 -0.82 -6.65 -9.13
C ALA A 110 -1.82 -6.60 -10.31
N LEU A 111 -1.54 -5.81 -11.35
CA LEU A 111 -2.35 -5.77 -12.58
C LEU A 111 -2.26 -7.07 -13.40
N LEU A 112 -1.06 -7.67 -13.51
CA LEU A 112 -0.80 -8.85 -14.35
C LEU A 112 -1.10 -10.20 -13.66
N GLN A 113 -1.02 -10.27 -12.34
CA GLN A 113 -1.18 -11.52 -11.56
C GLN A 113 -2.54 -12.23 -11.77
N PRO A 114 -3.68 -11.54 -11.92
CA PRO A 114 -4.95 -12.18 -12.31
C PRO A 114 -4.88 -12.88 -13.67
N THR A 115 -4.11 -12.36 -14.63
CA THR A 115 -3.94 -12.96 -15.96
C THR A 115 -3.08 -14.21 -15.89
N VAL A 116 -1.95 -14.19 -15.15
CA VAL A 116 -1.16 -15.41 -14.87
C VAL A 116 -2.03 -16.48 -14.21
N ALA A 117 -2.85 -16.10 -13.22
CA ALA A 117 -3.74 -17.04 -12.55
C ALA A 117 -4.78 -17.67 -13.49
N ARG A 118 -5.29 -16.94 -14.49
CA ARG A 118 -6.16 -17.50 -15.54
C ARG A 118 -5.39 -18.46 -16.44
N LEU A 119 -4.21 -18.09 -16.93
CA LEU A 119 -3.39 -18.94 -17.80
C LEU A 119 -2.96 -20.24 -17.11
N THR A 120 -2.57 -20.19 -15.83
CA THR A 120 -2.26 -21.39 -15.04
C THR A 120 -3.50 -22.29 -14.83
N ARG A 121 -4.70 -21.71 -14.65
CA ARG A 121 -5.96 -22.49 -14.59
C ARG A 121 -6.35 -23.12 -15.92
N LEU A 122 -5.88 -22.59 -17.05
CA LEU A 122 -6.01 -23.18 -18.39
C LEU A 122 -4.96 -24.27 -18.68
N GLY A 123 -4.13 -24.64 -17.69
CA GLY A 123 -3.17 -25.74 -17.79
C GLY A 123 -1.74 -25.36 -18.20
N LEU A 124 -1.44 -24.07 -18.42
CA LEU A 124 -0.06 -23.66 -18.70
C LEU A 124 0.82 -23.81 -17.45
N PRO A 125 2.05 -24.35 -17.59
CA PRO A 125 2.99 -24.40 -16.48
C PRO A 125 3.36 -22.99 -16.03
N ARG A 126 3.50 -22.78 -14.71
CA ARG A 126 3.64 -21.47 -14.07
C ARG A 126 4.69 -20.57 -14.73
N GLY A 127 5.86 -21.12 -15.10
CA GLY A 127 6.92 -20.38 -15.77
C GLY A 127 6.49 -19.78 -17.12
N LEU A 128 5.87 -20.58 -18.00
CA LEU A 128 5.36 -20.08 -19.29
C LEU A 128 4.22 -19.07 -19.09
N ALA A 129 3.30 -19.33 -18.16
CA ALA A 129 2.21 -18.40 -17.86
C ALA A 129 2.73 -17.04 -17.37
N THR A 130 3.74 -17.03 -16.50
CA THR A 130 4.41 -15.81 -16.02
C THR A 130 5.14 -15.09 -17.14
N THR A 131 6.03 -15.76 -17.89
CA THR A 131 6.83 -15.10 -18.94
C THR A 131 5.94 -14.55 -20.06
N LEU A 132 4.94 -15.32 -20.51
CA LEU A 132 3.99 -14.87 -21.55
C LEU A 132 3.19 -13.66 -21.08
N THR A 133 2.67 -13.68 -19.84
CA THR A 133 1.89 -12.55 -19.31
C THR A 133 2.76 -11.31 -19.10
N ALA A 134 4.00 -11.47 -18.64
CA ALA A 134 4.93 -10.36 -18.47
C ALA A 134 5.30 -9.74 -19.81
N VAL A 135 5.76 -10.53 -20.79
CA VAL A 135 6.11 -10.04 -22.13
C VAL A 135 4.92 -9.34 -22.79
N LEU A 136 3.74 -9.97 -22.80
CA LEU A 136 2.54 -9.35 -23.37
C LEU A 136 2.14 -8.07 -22.63
N GLY A 137 2.23 -8.06 -21.29
CA GLY A 137 1.96 -6.89 -20.47
C GLY A 137 2.90 -5.72 -20.77
N PHE A 138 4.20 -5.96 -20.85
CA PHE A 138 5.20 -4.95 -21.19
C PHE A 138 5.07 -4.46 -22.64
N VAL A 139 4.74 -5.35 -23.58
CA VAL A 139 4.44 -4.93 -24.97
C VAL A 139 3.21 -4.03 -25.02
N ILE A 140 2.11 -4.38 -24.35
CA ILE A 140 0.90 -3.53 -24.30
C ILE A 140 1.19 -2.19 -23.63
N MET A 141 1.86 -2.18 -22.48
CA MET A 141 2.25 -0.94 -21.79
C MET A 141 3.20 -0.09 -22.62
N GLY A 142 4.16 -0.71 -23.32
CA GLY A 142 5.08 -0.03 -24.23
C GLY A 142 4.38 0.57 -25.44
N LEU A 143 3.40 -0.12 -26.03
CA LEU A 143 2.56 0.39 -27.12
C LEU A 143 1.67 1.54 -26.67
N VAL A 144 1.08 1.47 -25.47
CA VAL A 144 0.31 2.59 -24.90
C VAL A 144 1.22 3.78 -24.63
N GLY A 145 2.39 3.58 -24.01
CA GLY A 145 3.38 4.64 -23.77
C GLY A 145 3.91 5.27 -25.07
N TRP A 146 4.22 4.46 -26.07
CA TRP A 146 4.58 4.92 -27.41
C TRP A 146 3.46 5.76 -28.03
N PHE A 147 2.22 5.27 -27.99
CA PHE A 147 1.06 6.00 -28.52
C PHE A 147 0.85 7.34 -27.79
N VAL A 148 1.00 7.38 -26.46
CA VAL A 148 0.95 8.63 -25.68
C VAL A 148 2.04 9.60 -26.13
N VAL A 149 3.30 9.16 -26.21
CA VAL A 149 4.43 10.03 -26.61
C VAL A 149 4.27 10.52 -28.05
N TRP A 150 3.87 9.64 -28.97
CA TRP A 150 3.56 9.99 -30.36
C TRP A 150 2.45 11.05 -30.42
N GLN A 151 1.34 10.81 -29.72
CA GLN A 151 0.21 11.73 -29.70
C GLN A 151 0.59 13.07 -29.09
N VAL A 152 1.42 13.10 -28.06
CA VAL A 152 1.98 14.36 -27.52
C VAL A 152 2.83 15.05 -28.57
N MET A 153 3.86 14.39 -29.12
CA MET A 153 4.80 15.01 -30.09
C MET A 153 4.11 15.58 -31.33
N GLU A 154 3.16 14.86 -31.93
CA GLU A 154 2.44 15.31 -33.13
C GLU A 154 1.44 16.46 -32.85
N ASN A 155 1.12 16.70 -31.58
CA ASN A 155 0.07 17.65 -31.18
C ASN A 155 0.60 18.81 -30.32
N LEU A 156 1.84 18.78 -29.81
CA LEU A 156 2.42 19.82 -28.94
C LEU A 156 2.43 21.21 -29.59
N ASP A 157 2.92 21.33 -30.82
CA ASP A 157 3.01 22.61 -31.53
C ASP A 157 1.62 23.23 -31.74
N ASN A 158 0.67 22.38 -32.14
CA ASN A 158 -0.74 22.75 -32.30
C ASN A 158 -1.40 23.11 -30.95
N LEU A 159 -1.05 22.42 -29.86
CA LEU A 159 -1.60 22.66 -28.53
C LEU A 159 -1.12 24.00 -27.97
N SER A 160 0.17 24.34 -28.13
CA SER A 160 0.71 25.63 -27.69
C SER A 160 0.07 26.80 -28.43
N ALA A 161 -0.07 26.69 -29.76
CA ALA A 161 -0.77 27.70 -30.57
C ALA A 161 -2.25 27.84 -30.14
N GLN A 162 -2.99 26.73 -30.06
CA GLN A 162 -4.40 26.75 -29.64
C GLN A 162 -4.59 27.32 -28.22
N ILE A 163 -3.72 26.99 -27.26
CA ILE A 163 -3.78 27.56 -25.91
C ILE A 163 -3.59 29.09 -25.95
N GLN A 164 -2.68 29.60 -26.77
CA GLN A 164 -2.45 31.05 -26.91
C GLN A 164 -3.63 31.76 -27.59
N ASP A 165 -4.11 31.26 -28.73
CA ASP A 165 -5.32 31.77 -29.40
C ASP A 165 -6.52 31.76 -28.45
N GLY A 166 -6.59 30.74 -27.61
CA GLY A 166 -7.62 30.56 -26.61
C GLY A 166 -7.61 31.53 -25.45
N ILE A 167 -6.43 31.92 -24.98
CA ILE A 167 -6.27 33.01 -24.01
C ILE A 167 -6.77 34.32 -24.64
N ASP A 168 -6.56 34.54 -25.95
CA ASP A 168 -7.07 35.71 -26.67
C ASP A 168 -8.59 35.65 -26.95
N GLU A 169 -9.17 34.48 -27.24
CA GLU A 169 -10.62 34.27 -27.38
C GLU A 169 -11.34 34.51 -26.03
N LEU A 170 -10.80 33.94 -24.95
CA LEU A 170 -11.33 34.12 -23.59
C LEU A 170 -11.22 35.58 -23.14
N ARG A 171 -10.09 36.24 -23.41
CA ARG A 171 -9.92 37.68 -23.20
C ARG A 171 -10.98 38.48 -23.95
N ARG A 172 -11.14 38.26 -25.26
CA ARG A 172 -12.19 38.92 -26.07
C ARG A 172 -13.59 38.68 -25.52
N TRP A 173 -13.90 37.48 -25.02
CA TRP A 173 -15.21 37.18 -24.43
C TRP A 173 -15.42 37.89 -23.08
N LEU A 174 -14.43 37.89 -22.17
CA LEU A 174 -14.53 38.63 -20.90
C LEU A 174 -14.70 40.13 -21.13
N LEU A 175 -13.98 40.72 -22.09
CA LEU A 175 -14.05 42.15 -22.40
C LEU A 175 -15.40 42.58 -23.00
N ASN A 176 -16.10 41.68 -23.69
CA ASN A 176 -17.45 41.90 -24.20
C ASN A 176 -18.55 41.38 -23.25
N SER A 177 -18.19 40.99 -22.03
CA SER A 177 -19.11 40.40 -21.05
C SER A 177 -19.89 41.47 -20.28
N PRO A 178 -21.16 41.24 -19.91
CA PRO A 178 -21.91 42.16 -19.04
C PRO A 178 -21.34 42.23 -17.61
N PHE A 179 -20.47 41.30 -17.23
CA PHE A 179 -19.70 41.38 -15.99
C PHE A 179 -18.54 42.36 -16.18
N HIS A 180 -18.57 43.48 -15.46
CA HIS A 180 -17.62 44.59 -15.58
C HIS A 180 -16.25 44.23 -14.95
N VAL A 181 -15.54 43.27 -15.54
CA VAL A 181 -14.20 42.85 -15.11
C VAL A 181 -13.18 43.82 -15.70
N THR A 182 -12.34 44.41 -14.85
CA THR A 182 -11.39 45.45 -15.26
C THR A 182 -10.33 44.89 -16.22
N GLU A 183 -10.06 45.63 -17.31
CA GLU A 183 -9.07 45.33 -18.35
C GLU A 183 -7.73 44.83 -17.77
N ASP A 184 -7.23 45.50 -16.73
CA ASP A 184 -5.95 45.21 -16.09
C ASP A 184 -5.90 43.81 -15.45
N GLN A 185 -6.98 43.37 -14.77
CA GLN A 185 -7.04 42.04 -14.17
C GLN A 185 -7.04 40.93 -15.22
N ILE A 186 -7.68 41.18 -16.37
CA ILE A 186 -7.70 40.24 -17.49
C ILE A 186 -6.32 40.16 -18.16
N ASN A 187 -5.65 41.31 -18.32
CA ASN A 187 -4.32 41.38 -18.90
C ASN A 187 -3.27 40.69 -18.01
N ASP A 188 -3.31 40.87 -16.69
CA ASP A 188 -2.40 40.20 -15.75
C ASP A 188 -2.59 38.67 -15.73
N ILE A 189 -3.83 38.18 -15.75
CA ILE A 189 -4.12 36.73 -15.85
C ILE A 189 -3.65 36.18 -17.20
N ALA A 190 -3.99 36.83 -18.31
CA ALA A 190 -3.58 36.40 -19.65
C ALA A 190 -2.05 36.40 -19.82
N LYS A 191 -1.36 37.40 -19.26
CA LYS A 191 0.11 37.47 -19.25
C LYS A 191 0.72 36.35 -18.41
N SER A 192 0.20 36.14 -17.19
CA SER A 192 0.68 35.06 -16.30
C SER A 192 0.54 33.67 -16.93
N LEU A 193 -0.57 33.44 -17.65
CA LEU A 193 -0.79 32.20 -18.40
C LEU A 193 0.18 32.06 -19.59
N ARG A 194 0.44 33.13 -20.35
CA ARG A 194 1.43 33.09 -21.45
C ARG A 194 2.85 32.88 -20.95
N GLU A 195 3.25 33.54 -19.86
CA GLU A 195 4.58 33.34 -19.25
C GLU A 195 4.73 31.90 -18.74
N ALA A 196 3.69 31.32 -18.12
CA ALA A 196 3.69 29.92 -17.71
C ALA A 196 3.77 28.92 -18.89
N VAL A 197 3.18 29.23 -20.05
CA VAL A 197 3.29 28.36 -21.26
C VAL A 197 4.64 28.56 -21.98
N GLY A 198 5.08 29.82 -22.13
CA GLY A 198 6.30 30.18 -22.85
C GLY A 198 7.59 29.74 -22.15
N ALA A 199 7.71 30.02 -20.85
CA ALA A 199 8.94 29.73 -20.09
C ALA A 199 9.29 28.22 -20.08
N ASN A 200 8.27 27.36 -19.95
CA ASN A 200 8.44 25.91 -20.02
C ASN A 200 8.95 25.44 -21.40
N THR A 201 8.66 26.17 -22.49
CA THR A 201 9.00 25.72 -23.85
C THR A 201 10.50 25.91 -24.15
N GLU A 202 11.12 27.00 -23.69
CA GLU A 202 12.58 27.19 -23.82
C GLU A 202 13.39 26.24 -22.91
N GLU A 203 12.86 25.95 -21.72
CA GLU A 203 13.49 25.02 -20.76
C GLU A 203 13.45 23.56 -21.28
N ILE A 204 12.34 23.14 -21.91
CA ILE A 204 12.23 21.83 -22.60
C ILE A 204 13.21 21.71 -23.77
N THR A 205 13.48 22.80 -24.51
CA THR A 205 14.26 22.77 -25.75
C THR A 205 15.77 22.87 -25.53
N SER A 206 16.22 23.43 -24.41
CA SER A 206 17.65 23.70 -24.14
C SER A 206 18.38 22.57 -23.38
N ALA A 207 17.67 21.56 -22.89
CA ALA A 207 18.16 20.50 -22.00
C ALA A 207 18.99 19.38 -22.70
N GLY A 208 19.93 19.72 -23.59
CA GLY A 208 20.68 18.76 -24.41
C GLY A 208 21.56 17.74 -23.67
N LEU A 209 21.92 17.99 -22.40
CA LEU A 209 22.66 17.05 -21.54
C LEU A 209 21.80 16.50 -20.40
N GLU A 210 20.92 17.31 -19.82
CA GLU A 210 20.01 16.87 -18.74
C GLU A 210 18.98 15.87 -19.25
N GLY A 211 18.46 16.05 -20.48
CA GLY A 211 17.59 15.10 -21.13
C GLY A 211 18.21 13.70 -21.28
N VAL A 212 19.52 13.61 -21.53
CA VAL A 212 20.22 12.31 -21.61
C VAL A 212 20.24 11.61 -20.25
N THR A 213 20.48 12.35 -19.16
CA THR A 213 20.42 11.81 -17.80
C THR A 213 19.00 11.32 -17.46
N VAL A 214 17.96 12.11 -17.74
CA VAL A 214 16.56 11.74 -17.51
C VAL A 214 16.16 10.49 -18.32
N ILE A 215 16.61 10.38 -19.57
CA ILE A 215 16.38 9.18 -20.40
C ILE A 215 17.09 7.97 -19.78
N MET A 216 18.35 8.10 -19.37
CA MET A 216 19.11 7.01 -18.74
C MET A 216 18.51 6.56 -17.40
N GLU A 217 18.06 7.49 -16.56
CA GLU A 217 17.34 7.21 -15.32
C GLU A 217 16.00 6.52 -15.59
N THR A 218 15.24 6.99 -16.58
CA THR A 218 13.96 6.40 -16.98
C THR A 218 14.14 4.97 -17.51
N LEU A 219 15.12 4.74 -18.39
CA LEU A 219 15.46 3.41 -18.91
C LEU A 219 15.94 2.48 -17.79
N THR A 220 16.76 2.98 -16.87
CA THR A 220 17.22 2.22 -15.69
C THR A 220 16.06 1.85 -14.79
N GLY A 221 15.18 2.80 -14.47
CA GLY A 221 13.98 2.58 -13.67
C GLY A 221 13.00 1.60 -14.34
N MET A 222 12.80 1.70 -15.66
CA MET A 222 11.97 0.77 -16.43
C MET A 222 12.57 -0.65 -16.46
N LEU A 223 13.89 -0.79 -16.62
CA LEU A 223 14.57 -2.09 -16.56
C LEU A 223 14.48 -2.71 -15.17
N LEU A 224 14.71 -1.93 -14.10
CA LEU A 224 14.52 -2.35 -12.71
C LEU A 224 13.08 -2.78 -12.44
N ALA A 225 12.09 -2.03 -12.93
CA ALA A 225 10.68 -2.35 -12.78
C ALA A 225 10.29 -3.62 -13.55
N MET A 226 10.81 -3.81 -14.77
CA MET A 226 10.58 -5.00 -15.59
C MET A 226 11.15 -6.25 -14.92
N PHE A 227 12.41 -6.20 -14.48
CA PHE A 227 13.07 -7.30 -13.78
C PHE A 227 12.36 -7.63 -12.46
N SER A 228 12.05 -6.61 -11.65
CA SER A 228 11.33 -6.79 -10.38
C SER A 228 9.95 -7.42 -10.60
N THR A 229 9.23 -7.00 -11.65
CA THR A 229 7.91 -7.56 -12.00
C THR A 229 8.03 -9.04 -12.33
N LEU A 230 9.01 -9.45 -13.14
CA LEU A 230 9.23 -10.86 -13.49
C LEU A 230 9.47 -11.72 -12.24
N PHE A 231 10.31 -11.26 -11.31
CA PHE A 231 10.59 -11.98 -10.06
C PHE A 231 9.39 -12.01 -9.11
N LEU A 232 8.68 -10.90 -8.93
CA LEU A 232 7.47 -10.83 -8.10
C LEU A 232 6.35 -11.72 -8.66
N LEU A 233 6.20 -11.77 -9.99
CA LEU A 233 5.17 -12.56 -10.67
C LEU A 233 5.50 -14.06 -10.69
N TYR A 234 6.78 -14.44 -10.79
CA TYR A 234 7.23 -15.83 -10.74
C TYR A 234 7.28 -16.36 -9.29
N ASP A 235 8.11 -15.74 -8.46
CA ASP A 235 8.54 -16.20 -7.12
C ASP A 235 7.80 -15.51 -5.95
N GLY A 236 6.78 -14.68 -6.21
CA GLY A 236 6.03 -13.93 -5.19
C GLY A 236 5.70 -14.67 -3.87
N PRO A 237 5.19 -15.92 -3.90
CA PRO A 237 4.95 -16.70 -2.67
C PRO A 237 6.23 -17.02 -1.88
N ARG A 238 7.35 -17.28 -2.57
CA ARG A 238 8.66 -17.56 -1.98
C ARG A 238 9.28 -16.29 -1.39
N ILE A 239 9.15 -15.16 -2.10
CA ILE A 239 9.53 -13.83 -1.61
C ILE A 239 8.76 -13.52 -0.32
N TRP A 240 7.43 -13.70 -0.32
CA TRP A 240 6.60 -13.48 0.87
C TRP A 240 7.00 -14.36 2.07
N GLN A 241 7.22 -15.66 1.83
CA GLN A 241 7.70 -16.59 2.87
C GLN A 241 9.10 -16.20 3.42
N TRP A 242 9.96 -15.61 2.58
CA TRP A 242 11.25 -15.07 3.01
C TRP A 242 11.07 -13.79 3.83
N THR A 243 10.24 -12.83 3.38
CA THR A 243 9.91 -11.61 4.13
C THR A 243 9.36 -11.93 5.52
N LEU A 244 8.50 -12.96 5.64
CA LEU A 244 7.98 -13.43 6.93
C LEU A 244 9.06 -14.01 7.87
N LYS A 245 10.29 -14.29 7.42
CA LYS A 245 11.40 -14.70 8.30
C LYS A 245 12.11 -13.51 8.95
N LEU A 246 11.98 -12.30 8.39
CA LEU A 246 12.50 -11.06 8.99
C LEU A 246 11.57 -10.55 10.10
N VAL A 247 10.33 -11.04 10.16
CA VAL A 247 9.33 -10.64 11.15
C VAL A 247 9.55 -11.41 12.47
N PRO A 248 9.60 -10.73 13.63
CA PRO A 248 9.69 -11.39 14.94
C PRO A 248 8.58 -12.41 15.16
N ALA A 249 8.91 -13.55 15.81
CA ALA A 249 8.02 -14.70 15.93
C ALA A 249 6.62 -14.35 16.50
N ALA A 250 6.54 -13.43 17.46
CA ALA A 250 5.28 -12.99 18.06
C ALA A 250 4.35 -12.24 17.08
N ALA A 251 4.89 -11.47 16.14
CA ALA A 251 4.11 -10.71 15.15
C ALA A 251 3.84 -11.49 13.84
N ARG A 252 4.59 -12.59 13.63
CA ARG A 252 4.60 -13.36 12.38
C ARG A 252 3.22 -13.92 11.98
N PRO A 253 2.38 -14.48 12.87
CA PRO A 253 1.05 -14.97 12.50
C PRO A 253 0.12 -13.85 11.99
N GLY A 254 0.09 -12.72 12.70
CA GLY A 254 -0.72 -11.56 12.30
C GLY A 254 -0.27 -10.98 10.96
N ILE A 255 1.04 -10.83 10.74
CA ILE A 255 1.56 -10.31 9.46
C ILE A 255 1.34 -11.33 8.32
N ALA A 256 1.45 -12.63 8.57
CA ALA A 256 1.16 -13.68 7.60
C ALA A 256 -0.28 -13.62 7.08
N GLY A 257 -1.26 -13.29 7.94
CA GLY A 257 -2.64 -13.08 7.55
C GLY A 257 -2.92 -11.71 6.89
N ALA A 258 -2.09 -10.70 7.16
CA ALA A 258 -2.22 -9.35 6.60
C ALA A 258 -1.79 -9.27 5.13
N GLY A 259 -0.67 -9.91 4.78
CA GLY A 259 -0.08 -9.83 3.43
C GLY A 259 -1.02 -10.21 2.27
N PRO A 260 -1.71 -11.37 2.32
CA PRO A 260 -2.66 -11.74 1.27
C PRO A 260 -3.82 -10.75 1.12
N ARG A 261 -4.27 -10.13 2.22
CA ARG A 261 -5.33 -9.10 2.19
C ARG A 261 -4.81 -7.79 1.59
N ALA A 262 -3.62 -7.35 1.99
CA ALA A 262 -2.93 -6.22 1.37
C ALA A 262 -2.77 -6.40 -0.15
N TRP A 263 -2.36 -7.60 -0.59
CA TRP A 263 -2.23 -7.94 -2.00
C TRP A 263 -3.56 -7.90 -2.75
N GLN A 264 -4.64 -8.40 -2.14
CA GLN A 264 -6.00 -8.32 -2.70
C GLN A 264 -6.46 -6.86 -2.83
N THR A 265 -6.26 -6.02 -1.81
CA THR A 265 -6.57 -4.59 -1.88
C THR A 265 -5.79 -3.89 -2.98
N LEU A 266 -4.48 -4.14 -3.08
CA LEU A 266 -3.61 -3.55 -4.12
C LEU A 266 -4.07 -3.97 -5.53
N THR A 267 -4.34 -5.26 -5.72
CA THR A 267 -4.84 -5.83 -6.99
C THR A 267 -6.20 -5.26 -7.39
N ALA A 268 -7.12 -5.14 -6.44
CA ALA A 268 -8.44 -4.55 -6.67
C ALA A 268 -8.33 -3.06 -7.02
N TYR A 269 -7.50 -2.31 -6.28
CA TYR A 269 -7.27 -0.89 -6.55
C TYR A 269 -6.67 -0.66 -7.94
N VAL A 270 -5.51 -1.27 -8.26
CA VAL A 270 -4.81 -1.01 -9.53
C VAL A 270 -5.66 -1.40 -10.73
N ARG A 271 -6.31 -2.57 -10.69
CA ARG A 271 -7.26 -2.98 -11.74
C ARG A 271 -8.44 -2.02 -11.82
N GLY A 272 -8.92 -1.52 -10.68
CA GLY A 272 -10.02 -0.56 -10.63
C GLY A 272 -9.66 0.76 -11.29
N THR A 273 -8.53 1.36 -10.93
CA THR A 273 -8.01 2.60 -11.53
C THR A 273 -7.80 2.46 -13.03
N VAL A 274 -7.23 1.34 -13.52
CA VAL A 274 -7.05 1.12 -14.97
C VAL A 274 -8.38 1.04 -15.72
N ILE A 275 -9.40 0.39 -15.13
CA ILE A 275 -10.74 0.31 -15.75
C ILE A 275 -11.42 1.69 -15.73
N VAL A 276 -11.34 2.42 -14.62
CA VAL A 276 -11.88 3.78 -14.49
C VAL A 276 -11.21 4.72 -15.51
N ALA A 277 -9.88 4.82 -15.52
CA ALA A 277 -9.15 5.66 -16.46
C ALA A 277 -9.47 5.37 -17.94
N PHE A 278 -9.66 4.09 -18.30
CA PHE A 278 -10.10 3.71 -19.64
C PHE A 278 -11.54 4.15 -19.93
N ILE A 279 -12.45 4.06 -18.96
CA ILE A 279 -13.83 4.52 -19.11
C ILE A 279 -13.87 6.05 -19.21
N ASP A 280 -13.13 6.79 -18.38
CA ASP A 280 -13.06 8.25 -18.43
C ASP A 280 -12.58 8.72 -19.81
N ALA A 281 -11.46 8.17 -20.28
CA ALA A 281 -10.88 8.47 -21.58
C ALA A 281 -11.84 8.13 -22.73
N LEU A 282 -12.57 7.01 -22.63
CA LEU A 282 -13.54 6.61 -23.65
C LEU A 282 -14.77 7.52 -23.65
N PHE A 283 -15.43 7.72 -22.51
CA PHE A 283 -16.72 8.44 -22.46
C PHE A 283 -16.55 9.96 -22.57
N ILE A 284 -15.56 10.54 -21.89
CA ILE A 284 -15.25 11.97 -22.07
C ILE A 284 -14.69 12.20 -23.47
N GLY A 285 -13.81 11.32 -23.96
CA GLY A 285 -13.25 11.36 -25.31
C GLY A 285 -14.30 11.29 -26.42
N LEU A 286 -15.28 10.38 -26.31
CA LEU A 286 -16.43 10.34 -27.22
C LEU A 286 -17.28 11.62 -27.12
N GLY A 287 -17.52 12.12 -25.90
CA GLY A 287 -18.32 13.32 -25.69
C GLY A 287 -17.71 14.56 -26.35
N ILE A 288 -16.41 14.80 -26.17
CA ILE A 288 -15.71 15.92 -26.83
C ILE A 288 -15.58 15.71 -28.35
N TYR A 289 -15.41 14.46 -28.80
CA TYR A 289 -15.41 14.11 -30.24
C TYR A 289 -16.75 14.45 -30.91
N PHE A 290 -17.88 14.05 -30.31
CA PHE A 290 -19.22 14.36 -30.85
C PHE A 290 -19.58 15.85 -30.72
N LEU A 291 -18.98 16.58 -29.79
CA LEU A 291 -19.06 18.03 -29.70
C LEU A 291 -18.19 18.77 -30.73
N GLY A 292 -17.48 18.06 -31.60
CA GLY A 292 -16.65 18.65 -32.65
C GLY A 292 -15.36 19.29 -32.14
N VAL A 293 -14.95 19.00 -30.89
CA VAL A 293 -13.72 19.54 -30.31
C VAL A 293 -12.53 18.91 -31.05
N PRO A 294 -11.65 19.70 -31.69
CA PRO A 294 -10.43 19.19 -32.29
C PRO A 294 -9.55 18.58 -31.19
N MET A 295 -8.57 17.76 -31.58
CA MET A 295 -7.66 17.14 -30.60
C MET A 295 -8.36 16.21 -29.59
N ALA A 296 -9.58 15.73 -29.88
CA ALA A 296 -10.34 14.82 -29.01
C ALA A 296 -9.56 13.55 -28.61
N VAL A 297 -8.77 12.97 -29.53
CA VAL A 297 -7.90 11.82 -29.25
C VAL A 297 -6.73 12.19 -28.31
N PRO A 298 -5.91 13.24 -28.59
CA PRO A 298 -4.97 13.78 -27.61
C PRO A 298 -5.57 14.05 -26.23
N LEU A 299 -6.73 14.69 -26.16
CA LEU A 299 -7.40 15.01 -24.89
C LEU A 299 -7.84 13.73 -24.16
N ALA A 300 -8.40 12.73 -24.85
CA ALA A 300 -8.71 11.43 -24.27
C ALA A 300 -7.47 10.72 -23.70
N VAL A 301 -6.31 10.87 -24.36
CA VAL A 301 -5.02 10.35 -23.88
C VAL A 301 -4.54 11.09 -22.62
N PHE A 302 -4.67 12.42 -22.57
CA PHE A 302 -4.36 13.18 -21.35
C PHE A 302 -5.30 12.83 -20.20
N ILE A 303 -6.60 12.66 -20.47
CA ILE A 303 -7.58 12.18 -19.48
C ILE A 303 -7.17 10.81 -18.94
N PHE A 304 -6.86 9.84 -19.81
CA PHE A 304 -6.38 8.51 -19.43
C PHE A 304 -5.15 8.58 -18.51
N LEU A 305 -4.15 9.37 -18.89
CA LEU A 305 -2.89 9.51 -18.14
C LEU A 305 -3.11 10.18 -16.78
N PHE A 306 -3.97 11.20 -16.73
CA PHE A 306 -4.22 11.97 -15.53
C PHE A 306 -5.12 11.23 -14.53
N SER A 307 -6.07 10.38 -14.97
CA SER A 307 -6.91 9.56 -14.07
C SER A 307 -6.12 8.63 -13.12
N PHE A 308 -4.81 8.43 -13.34
CA PHE A 308 -3.92 7.75 -12.38
C PHE A 308 -3.53 8.60 -11.16
N ILE A 309 -3.81 9.90 -11.15
CA ILE A 309 -3.55 10.83 -10.03
C ILE A 309 -4.89 11.26 -9.41
N PRO A 310 -5.33 10.67 -8.28
CA PRO A 310 -6.67 10.95 -7.74
C PRO A 310 -6.89 12.42 -7.34
N LEU A 311 -8.12 12.90 -7.56
CA LEU A 311 -8.56 14.30 -7.54
C LEU A 311 -7.86 15.22 -8.55
N VAL A 312 -6.54 15.35 -8.47
CA VAL A 312 -5.76 16.29 -9.30
C VAL A 312 -5.93 15.97 -10.77
N GLY A 313 -5.92 14.69 -11.13
CA GLY A 313 -6.03 14.23 -12.49
C GLY A 313 -7.34 14.61 -13.17
N ALA A 314 -8.47 14.27 -12.54
CA ALA A 314 -9.81 14.60 -13.04
C ALA A 314 -10.03 16.12 -13.17
N VAL A 315 -9.57 16.91 -12.20
CA VAL A 315 -9.67 18.37 -12.25
C VAL A 315 -8.79 18.93 -13.37
N ALA A 316 -7.53 18.49 -13.49
CA ALA A 316 -6.60 18.99 -14.49
C ALA A 316 -7.00 18.59 -15.93
N SER A 317 -7.40 17.34 -16.16
CA SER A 317 -7.78 16.85 -17.49
C SER A 317 -9.15 17.37 -17.92
N GLY A 318 -10.10 17.43 -16.98
CA GLY A 318 -11.40 18.06 -17.20
C GLY A 318 -11.28 19.55 -17.52
N ALA A 319 -10.46 20.29 -16.76
CA ALA A 319 -10.18 21.69 -17.05
C ALA A 319 -9.50 21.88 -18.41
N LEU A 320 -8.50 21.06 -18.75
CA LEU A 320 -7.83 21.10 -20.05
C LEU A 320 -8.82 20.87 -21.21
N ALA A 321 -9.68 19.84 -21.10
CA ALA A 321 -10.69 19.54 -22.11
C ALA A 321 -11.72 20.69 -22.26
N VAL A 322 -12.20 21.26 -21.15
CA VAL A 322 -13.12 22.40 -21.16
C VAL A 322 -12.47 23.65 -21.76
N VAL A 323 -11.22 23.96 -21.40
CA VAL A 323 -10.48 25.09 -21.98
C VAL A 323 -10.31 24.89 -23.48
N VAL A 324 -9.78 23.76 -23.94
CA VAL A 324 -9.61 23.52 -25.39
C VAL A 324 -10.95 23.60 -26.13
N ALA A 325 -12.05 23.09 -25.56
CA ALA A 325 -13.39 23.22 -26.16
C ALA A 325 -13.92 24.67 -26.20
N LEU A 326 -13.78 25.45 -25.12
CA LEU A 326 -14.14 26.88 -25.07
C LEU A 326 -13.41 27.68 -26.16
N VAL A 327 -12.14 27.34 -26.35
CA VAL A 327 -11.20 28.03 -27.23
C VAL A 327 -11.43 27.72 -28.70
N THR A 328 -11.62 26.45 -29.02
CA THR A 328 -11.67 25.98 -30.41
C THR A 328 -13.08 25.96 -31.00
N GLN A 329 -14.11 25.92 -30.16
CA GLN A 329 -15.52 25.79 -30.56
C GLN A 329 -16.45 26.79 -29.83
N GLY A 330 -15.91 27.69 -29.02
CA GLY A 330 -16.65 28.75 -28.34
C GLY A 330 -17.36 28.34 -27.04
N VAL A 331 -17.99 29.33 -26.40
CA VAL A 331 -18.54 29.20 -25.04
C VAL A 331 -19.56 28.08 -24.90
N PHE A 332 -20.46 27.91 -25.87
CA PHE A 332 -21.49 26.87 -25.83
C PHE A 332 -20.87 25.46 -25.75
N THR A 333 -19.92 25.16 -26.63
CA THR A 333 -19.29 23.84 -26.72
C THR A 333 -18.39 23.56 -25.51
N GLY A 334 -17.73 24.57 -24.96
CA GLY A 334 -16.99 24.43 -23.70
C GLY A 334 -17.91 24.18 -22.49
N VAL A 335 -19.07 24.84 -22.40
CA VAL A 335 -20.07 24.54 -21.36
C VAL A 335 -20.66 23.14 -21.54
N MET A 336 -20.94 22.71 -22.77
CA MET A 336 -21.37 21.31 -23.03
C MET A 336 -20.28 20.30 -22.70
N THR A 337 -19.02 20.62 -22.95
CA THR A 337 -17.87 19.80 -22.55
C THR A 337 -17.78 19.69 -21.03
N LEU A 338 -17.99 20.79 -20.29
CA LEU A 338 -18.06 20.77 -18.83
C LEU A 338 -19.22 19.89 -18.33
N VAL A 339 -20.38 19.98 -18.96
CA VAL A 339 -21.53 19.10 -18.65
C VAL A 339 -21.21 17.64 -18.91
N VAL A 340 -20.54 17.29 -20.02
CA VAL A 340 -20.06 15.93 -20.31
C VAL A 340 -19.08 15.44 -19.25
N VAL A 341 -18.03 16.21 -18.95
CA VAL A 341 -17.02 15.87 -17.94
C VAL A 341 -17.68 15.64 -16.59
N LEU A 342 -18.54 16.56 -16.15
CA LEU A 342 -19.25 16.42 -14.88
C LEU A 342 -20.22 15.22 -14.89
N ALA A 343 -20.94 14.97 -15.98
CA ALA A 343 -21.85 13.83 -16.07
C ALA A 343 -21.09 12.49 -15.96
N VAL A 344 -19.95 12.35 -16.67
CA VAL A 344 -19.09 11.16 -16.55
C VAL A 344 -18.52 11.06 -15.14
N GLN A 345 -18.03 12.16 -14.55
CA GLN A 345 -17.49 12.18 -13.19
C GLN A 345 -18.54 11.80 -12.11
N GLN A 346 -19.81 12.18 -12.30
CA GLN A 346 -20.90 11.81 -11.40
C GLN A 346 -21.27 10.32 -11.55
N ILE A 347 -21.32 9.80 -12.78
CA ILE A 347 -21.46 8.37 -13.08
C ILE A 347 -20.28 7.60 -12.47
N GLU A 348 -19.07 8.14 -12.55
CA GLU A 348 -17.85 7.55 -12.00
C GLU A 348 -17.97 7.39 -10.48
N GLY A 349 -18.21 8.49 -9.77
CA GLY A 349 -18.31 8.50 -8.30
C GLY A 349 -19.50 7.70 -7.74
N HIS A 350 -20.66 7.71 -8.40
CA HIS A 350 -21.88 7.09 -7.86
C HIS A 350 -22.13 5.65 -8.33
N ILE A 351 -21.61 5.25 -9.50
CA ILE A 351 -21.91 3.94 -10.11
C ILE A 351 -20.63 3.13 -10.27
N LEU A 352 -19.62 3.67 -10.96
CA LEU A 352 -18.43 2.91 -11.32
C LEU A 352 -17.54 2.64 -10.12
N GLN A 353 -17.25 3.64 -9.27
CA GLN A 353 -16.42 3.44 -8.08
C GLN A 353 -17.03 2.38 -7.13
N PRO A 354 -18.33 2.43 -6.76
CA PRO A 354 -18.94 1.36 -5.95
C PRO A 354 -18.95 -0.02 -6.61
N PHE A 355 -19.08 -0.10 -7.94
CA PHE A 355 -19.12 -1.38 -8.67
C PHE A 355 -17.72 -1.98 -8.88
N ILE A 356 -16.73 -1.16 -9.18
CA ILE A 356 -15.37 -1.57 -9.57
C ILE A 356 -14.46 -1.74 -8.36
N LEU A 357 -14.45 -0.77 -7.42
CA LEU A 357 -13.59 -0.77 -6.23
C LEU A 357 -14.29 -1.38 -5.01
N GLY A 358 -15.63 -1.34 -4.96
CA GLY A 358 -16.43 -2.05 -3.97
C GLY A 358 -16.14 -1.66 -2.52
N ARG A 359 -16.37 -2.60 -1.60
CA ARG A 359 -16.09 -2.42 -0.16
C ARG A 359 -14.58 -2.45 0.18
N ALA A 360 -13.68 -2.63 -0.78
CA ALA A 360 -12.27 -2.95 -0.55
C ALA A 360 -11.42 -1.76 -0.05
N VAL A 361 -11.82 -0.52 -0.34
CA VAL A 361 -11.03 0.68 -0.05
C VAL A 361 -11.84 1.73 0.73
N ARG A 362 -12.17 1.43 2.00
CA ARG A 362 -12.76 2.42 2.92
C ARG A 362 -11.69 3.34 3.51
N VAL A 363 -11.16 4.25 2.69
CA VAL A 363 -10.21 5.28 3.11
C VAL A 363 -10.93 6.63 3.22
N HIS A 364 -10.62 7.40 4.26
CA HIS A 364 -11.22 8.73 4.43
C HIS A 364 -10.70 9.71 3.36
N PRO A 365 -11.54 10.52 2.68
CA PRO A 365 -11.09 11.40 1.60
C PRO A 365 -9.94 12.34 1.97
N LEU A 366 -9.97 12.91 3.19
CA LEU A 366 -8.85 13.74 3.69
C LEU A 366 -7.50 13.00 3.70
N ALA A 367 -7.49 11.71 4.03
CA ALA A 367 -6.27 10.91 4.05
C ALA A 367 -5.74 10.65 2.63
N VAL A 368 -6.63 10.52 1.65
CA VAL A 368 -6.25 10.46 0.22
C VAL A 368 -5.61 11.78 -0.21
N ILE A 369 -6.28 12.91 0.02
CA ILE A 369 -5.81 14.25 -0.37
C ILE A 369 -4.44 14.57 0.24
N LEU A 370 -4.30 14.42 1.56
CA LEU A 370 -3.04 14.70 2.26
C LEU A 370 -1.90 13.78 1.81
N SER A 371 -2.20 12.52 1.48
CA SER A 371 -1.17 11.58 1.02
C SER A 371 -0.77 11.82 -0.42
N VAL A 372 -1.70 12.20 -1.31
CA VAL A 372 -1.39 12.62 -2.69
C VAL A 372 -0.52 13.88 -2.68
N ALA A 373 -0.87 14.87 -1.85
CA ALA A 373 -0.07 16.09 -1.68
C ALA A 373 1.33 15.78 -1.15
N ALA A 374 1.45 15.01 -0.06
CA ALA A 374 2.74 14.62 0.52
C ALA A 374 3.58 13.77 -0.46
N GLY A 375 2.96 12.81 -1.15
CA GLY A 375 3.62 12.00 -2.18
C GLY A 375 4.13 12.85 -3.35
N GLY A 376 3.32 13.81 -3.81
CA GLY A 376 3.69 14.80 -4.81
C GLY A 376 4.89 15.65 -4.40
N MET A 377 4.93 16.12 -3.15
CA MET A 377 6.04 16.92 -2.62
C MET A 377 7.34 16.10 -2.42
N ILE A 378 7.24 14.79 -2.12
CA ILE A 378 8.40 13.94 -1.84
C ILE A 378 9.02 13.35 -3.12
N ALA A 379 8.18 12.88 -4.05
CA ALA A 379 8.63 12.11 -5.22
C ALA A 379 7.89 12.49 -6.52
N GLY A 380 7.37 13.72 -6.60
CA GLY A 380 6.69 14.25 -7.78
C GLY A 380 5.46 13.42 -8.18
N ILE A 381 5.18 13.41 -9.48
CA ILE A 381 4.05 12.67 -10.08
C ILE A 381 4.04 11.19 -9.65
N GLY A 382 5.20 10.53 -9.65
CA GLY A 382 5.30 9.12 -9.24
C GLY A 382 4.90 8.89 -7.79
N GLY A 383 5.27 9.80 -6.88
CA GLY A 383 4.81 9.77 -5.48
C GLY A 383 3.31 10.00 -5.33
N ALA A 384 2.73 10.92 -6.11
CA ALA A 384 1.30 11.21 -6.10
C ALA A 384 0.44 10.01 -6.56
N VAL A 385 0.85 9.32 -7.65
CA VAL A 385 0.19 8.10 -8.15
C VAL A 385 0.25 6.95 -7.13
N VAL A 386 1.40 6.77 -6.47
CA VAL A 386 1.65 5.69 -5.51
C VAL A 386 0.95 5.91 -4.17
N ALA A 387 0.71 7.16 -3.77
CA ALA A 387 0.21 7.50 -2.44
C ALA A 387 -1.10 6.78 -2.07
N VAL A 388 -2.09 6.78 -2.95
CA VAL A 388 -3.43 6.24 -2.66
C VAL A 388 -3.45 4.72 -2.50
N PRO A 389 -2.85 3.89 -3.39
CA PRO A 389 -2.74 2.45 -3.13
C PRO A 389 -1.94 2.15 -1.86
N LEU A 390 -0.91 2.93 -1.53
CA LEU A 390 -0.16 2.76 -0.29
C LEU A 390 -1.02 3.03 0.95
N VAL A 391 -1.85 4.07 0.95
CA VAL A 391 -2.82 4.32 2.04
C VAL A 391 -3.87 3.19 2.13
N ALA A 392 -4.39 2.72 0.99
CA ALA A 392 -5.37 1.62 0.95
C ALA A 392 -4.81 0.31 1.55
N VAL A 393 -3.57 -0.04 1.17
CA VAL A 393 -2.83 -1.17 1.72
C VAL A 393 -2.57 -0.98 3.22
N THR A 394 -2.05 0.17 3.64
CA THR A 394 -1.78 0.46 5.07
C THR A 394 -3.06 0.37 5.90
N ASN A 395 -4.18 0.92 5.42
CA ASN A 395 -5.48 0.82 6.08
C ASN A 395 -5.96 -0.63 6.23
N THR A 396 -5.79 -1.45 5.18
CA THR A 396 -6.11 -2.89 5.22
C THR A 396 -5.25 -3.64 6.24
N VAL A 397 -3.93 -3.39 6.25
CA VAL A 397 -2.99 -4.04 7.18
C VAL A 397 -3.28 -3.62 8.62
N VAL A 398 -3.43 -2.32 8.90
CA VAL A 398 -3.72 -1.80 10.24
C VAL A 398 -5.08 -2.30 10.75
N GLY A 399 -6.10 -2.29 9.90
CA GLY A 399 -7.42 -2.85 10.23
C GLY A 399 -7.34 -4.33 10.61
N TYR A 400 -6.65 -5.13 9.80
CA TYR A 400 -6.49 -6.56 10.05
C TYR A 400 -5.65 -6.88 11.31
N LEU A 401 -4.54 -6.16 11.52
CA LEU A 401 -3.70 -6.35 12.71
C LEU A 401 -4.44 -5.92 13.99
N ARG A 402 -5.28 -4.88 13.92
CA ARG A 402 -6.17 -4.50 15.03
C ARG A 402 -7.19 -5.58 15.36
N SER A 403 -7.90 -6.13 14.37
CA SER A 403 -8.86 -7.21 14.63
C SER A 403 -8.17 -8.46 15.18
N TYR A 404 -7.04 -8.85 14.59
CA TYR A 404 -6.23 -9.99 15.05
C TYR A 404 -5.76 -9.82 16.51
N GLY A 405 -5.36 -8.61 16.90
CA GLY A 405 -4.93 -8.30 18.27
C GLY A 405 -6.04 -8.36 19.31
N HIS A 406 -7.29 -8.04 18.94
CA HIS A 406 -8.43 -8.16 19.85
C HIS A 406 -8.84 -9.63 20.03
N GLU A 407 -8.81 -10.42 18.96
CA GLU A 407 -9.19 -11.83 18.98
C GLU A 407 -8.10 -12.73 19.60
N SER A 408 -6.83 -12.30 19.53
CA SER A 408 -5.69 -12.95 20.21
C SER A 408 -5.52 -12.53 21.67
N ALA A 409 -6.30 -11.55 22.17
CA ALA A 409 -6.28 -11.21 23.58
C ALA A 409 -6.86 -12.40 24.38
N PRO A 410 -6.16 -12.88 25.44
CA PRO A 410 -6.69 -13.97 26.24
C PRO A 410 -8.05 -13.53 26.78
N HIS A 411 -9.07 -14.34 26.50
CA HIS A 411 -10.36 -14.20 27.17
C HIS A 411 -10.12 -14.51 28.64
N THR A 412 -9.84 -13.48 29.44
CA THR A 412 -10.05 -13.57 30.89
C THR A 412 -11.50 -14.02 31.05
N PRO A 413 -11.78 -15.22 31.59
CA PRO A 413 -13.15 -15.57 31.92
C PRO A 413 -13.62 -14.47 32.86
N GLY A 414 -14.68 -13.76 32.48
CA GLY A 414 -15.31 -12.83 33.40
C GLY A 414 -15.62 -13.60 34.69
N PRO A 415 -15.61 -12.94 35.86
CA PRO A 415 -16.08 -13.59 37.08
C PRO A 415 -17.57 -13.89 36.91
N HIS A 416 -17.87 -15.06 36.33
CA HIS A 416 -19.18 -15.66 36.36
C HIS A 416 -19.50 -15.82 37.84
N GLY A 417 -20.42 -14.98 38.31
CA GLY A 417 -20.85 -14.98 39.70
C GLY A 417 -21.20 -16.40 40.12
N ALA A 418 -20.72 -16.80 41.29
CA ALA A 418 -20.96 -18.11 41.85
C ALA A 418 -22.46 -18.26 42.18
N THR A 419 -23.24 -18.67 41.19
CA THR A 419 -24.66 -19.01 41.32
C THR A 419 -25.02 -20.20 40.42
N ALA A 420 -24.22 -21.27 40.52
CA ALA A 420 -24.70 -22.62 40.25
C ALA A 420 -24.64 -23.37 41.59
N LEU A 421 -25.80 -23.81 42.07
CA LEU A 421 -25.92 -24.50 43.36
C LEU A 421 -25.05 -25.75 43.41
N GLU A 422 -24.44 -25.97 44.58
CA GLU A 422 -23.78 -27.21 44.93
C GLU A 422 -24.79 -28.36 44.94
N VAL A 423 -24.84 -29.12 43.85
CA VAL A 423 -25.59 -30.38 43.79
C VAL A 423 -24.76 -31.42 44.53
N ALA A 424 -25.13 -31.67 45.78
CA ALA A 424 -24.52 -32.71 46.60
C ALA A 424 -24.63 -34.09 45.90
N PRO A 425 -23.61 -34.96 46.00
CA PRO A 425 -23.66 -36.29 45.39
C PRO A 425 -24.67 -37.17 46.12
N VAL A 426 -25.80 -37.46 45.47
CA VAL A 426 -26.75 -38.47 45.94
C VAL A 426 -26.10 -39.84 45.82
N GLY A 427 -26.07 -40.60 46.91
CA GLY A 427 -25.41 -41.90 46.98
C GLY A 427 -26.04 -42.96 46.08
N ALA A 428 -25.20 -43.87 45.57
CA ALA A 428 -25.64 -45.00 44.75
C ALA A 428 -26.46 -46.02 45.58
N PRO A 429 -27.58 -46.54 45.06
CA PRO A 429 -28.21 -47.74 45.58
C PRO A 429 -27.36 -48.99 45.26
N VAL A 430 -27.36 -49.94 46.19
CA VAL A 430 -26.53 -51.15 46.20
C VAL A 430 -27.08 -52.25 45.28
N ASP A 431 -26.18 -53.04 44.68
CA ASP A 431 -26.49 -54.23 43.88
C ASP A 431 -27.33 -55.29 44.65
N THR A 432 -28.27 -55.91 43.94
CA THR A 432 -28.74 -57.27 44.24
C THR A 432 -28.78 -58.12 42.97
N ALA A 433 -27.74 -58.91 42.75
CA ALA A 433 -27.75 -60.04 41.81
C ALA A 433 -28.57 -61.21 42.40
N PRO A 434 -28.97 -62.21 41.59
CA PRO A 434 -28.02 -63.30 41.33
C PRO A 434 -28.04 -63.90 39.91
N ALA A 435 -26.87 -64.43 39.50
CA ALA A 435 -26.60 -65.66 38.73
C ALA A 435 -27.51 -66.05 37.51
N ASP A 436 -27.03 -66.59 36.39
CA ASP A 436 -25.86 -67.48 36.20
C ASP A 436 -25.62 -67.77 34.67
N ARG A 437 -24.55 -68.52 34.36
CA ARG A 437 -24.21 -69.23 33.09
C ARG A 437 -23.48 -68.49 31.94
N LEU A 438 -22.15 -68.64 31.96
CA LEU A 438 -21.38 -69.46 31.00
C LEU A 438 -21.82 -69.49 29.51
N THR A 439 -20.99 -68.98 28.59
CA THR A 439 -20.03 -69.81 27.80
C THR A 439 -19.13 -68.98 26.86
N ASP A 440 -17.95 -69.53 26.56
CA ASP A 440 -16.85 -68.95 25.75
C ASP A 440 -17.00 -69.30 24.24
N PRO A 441 -16.28 -68.67 23.28
CA PRO A 441 -16.60 -68.74 21.85
C PRO A 441 -15.76 -69.75 21.04
N GLY A 442 -16.27 -70.14 19.86
CA GLY A 442 -15.44 -70.49 18.69
C GLY A 442 -15.78 -71.78 17.94
N ALA A 443 -16.27 -71.65 16.69
CA ALA A 443 -16.08 -72.61 15.58
C ALA A 443 -16.51 -71.99 14.23
N ASN A 444 -15.91 -72.46 13.12
CA ASN A 444 -16.02 -71.98 11.73
C ASN A 444 -16.04 -73.26 10.81
N PRO A 445 -16.23 -73.23 9.46
CA PRO A 445 -17.36 -72.72 8.66
C PRO A 445 -17.99 -73.80 7.69
N PRO A 446 -18.03 -73.72 6.32
CA PRO A 446 -19.27 -73.82 5.50
C PRO A 446 -19.30 -74.98 4.46
N PRO A 447 -20.36 -75.18 3.62
CA PRO A 447 -20.37 -74.61 2.24
C PRO A 447 -21.76 -74.41 1.52
N GLY A 448 -21.75 -73.84 0.31
CA GLY A 448 -22.82 -73.90 -0.74
C GLY A 448 -23.89 -72.78 -0.72
N THR A 449 -24.37 -72.18 -1.82
CA THR A 449 -24.20 -72.39 -3.28
C THR A 449 -24.48 -71.05 -4.04
N ALA A 450 -24.06 -70.89 -5.31
CA ALA A 450 -24.28 -69.68 -6.15
C ALA A 450 -24.98 -70.07 -7.50
N PRO A 451 -25.14 -69.23 -8.57
CA PRO A 451 -24.97 -67.76 -8.77
C PRO A 451 -26.06 -67.05 -9.68
N GLY A 452 -25.93 -65.72 -9.91
CA GLY A 452 -26.47 -64.95 -11.08
C GLY A 452 -27.70 -64.05 -10.85
N ALA A 453 -28.08 -63.05 -11.68
CA ALA A 453 -27.39 -62.25 -12.73
C ALA A 453 -28.26 -61.02 -13.18
N ALA A 454 -27.63 -59.97 -13.74
CA ALA A 454 -28.13 -58.94 -14.70
C ALA A 454 -29.42 -58.04 -14.47
N THR A 455 -29.19 -56.72 -14.37
CA THR A 455 -29.76 -55.52 -15.10
C THR A 455 -30.98 -55.62 -16.08
N PRO A 456 -31.60 -54.49 -16.59
CA PRO A 456 -32.00 -53.18 -15.98
C PRO A 456 -33.33 -52.54 -16.55
N GLY A 457 -33.79 -51.39 -15.98
CA GLY A 457 -34.70 -50.39 -16.64
C GLY A 457 -36.21 -50.73 -16.72
N PRO A 458 -37.08 -49.85 -17.31
CA PRO A 458 -36.84 -48.55 -17.96
C PRO A 458 -37.69 -47.36 -17.39
N ALA A 459 -37.79 -46.26 -18.15
CA ALA A 459 -38.48 -45.01 -17.83
C ALA A 459 -39.91 -44.92 -18.40
N ASP A 460 -40.67 -43.86 -18.04
CA ASP A 460 -41.75 -43.34 -18.87
C ASP A 460 -42.01 -41.83 -18.67
N THR A 461 -42.45 -41.16 -19.74
CA THR A 461 -42.83 -39.74 -19.84
C THR A 461 -44.17 -39.66 -20.58
N PRO A 462 -45.04 -38.69 -20.27
CA PRO A 462 -45.81 -38.02 -21.34
C PRO A 462 -45.80 -36.48 -21.23
N ALA A 463 -46.23 -35.80 -22.31
CA ALA A 463 -46.09 -34.36 -22.50
C ALA A 463 -47.41 -33.64 -22.84
N ASP A 464 -47.48 -32.35 -22.46
CA ASP A 464 -48.28 -31.24 -23.05
C ASP A 464 -49.84 -31.36 -23.06
N PRO A 465 -50.65 -30.35 -23.48
CA PRO A 465 -50.36 -28.92 -23.79
C PRO A 465 -51.37 -27.87 -23.20
N ALA A 466 -51.00 -26.57 -23.20
CA ALA A 466 -51.93 -25.40 -23.25
C ALA A 466 -51.19 -24.05 -23.45
N THR A 467 -51.04 -23.51 -24.67
CA THR A 467 -51.91 -22.49 -25.34
C THR A 467 -52.21 -21.18 -24.58
N GLY A 468 -51.77 -20.01 -25.12
CA GLY A 468 -52.29 -18.69 -24.69
C GLY A 468 -51.52 -17.41 -25.09
N LYS A 469 -51.58 -16.96 -26.37
CA LYS A 469 -51.15 -15.61 -26.85
C LYS A 469 -51.65 -15.38 -28.30
N PRO A 470 -51.65 -14.16 -28.90
CA PRO A 470 -51.92 -12.79 -28.43
C PRO A 470 -53.42 -12.46 -28.73
N PRO A 471 -53.90 -11.51 -29.58
CA PRO A 471 -53.50 -10.14 -30.00
C PRO A 471 -54.69 -9.12 -29.88
N PRO A 472 -54.75 -7.96 -30.60
CA PRO A 472 -53.82 -6.82 -30.72
C PRO A 472 -54.46 -5.46 -30.34
N GLY A 473 -53.67 -4.37 -30.37
CA GLY A 473 -54.19 -3.00 -30.26
C GLY A 473 -53.23 -1.97 -30.86
N SER A 474 -53.43 -1.64 -32.14
CA SER A 474 -52.95 -0.41 -32.80
C SER A 474 -53.77 0.80 -32.30
N GLU A 475 -53.49 2.08 -32.55
CA GLU A 475 -52.86 2.75 -33.71
C GLU A 475 -52.32 4.16 -33.27
N PRO A 476 -52.20 5.26 -34.07
CA PRO A 476 -51.05 6.17 -33.96
C PRO A 476 -51.37 7.60 -33.44
N GLY A 477 -50.30 8.39 -33.23
CA GLY A 477 -50.35 9.83 -32.94
C GLY A 477 -48.96 10.46 -33.04
#